data_AF-A0A943PVG3-F1
#
_entry.id   AF-A0A943PVG3-F1
#
_cell.length_a   1.000
_cell.length_b   1.000
_cell.length_c   1.000
_cell.angle_alpha   90.00
_cell.angle_beta   90.00
_cell.angle_gamma   90.00
#
_symmetry.space_group_name_H-M   'P 1'
#
loop_
_entity.id
_entity.type
_entity.pdbx_description
1 polymer ?
#
loop_
_entity_poly.entity_id
_entity_poly.type
_entity_poly.pdbx_seq_one_letter_code
_entity_poly.pdbx_strand_id
1 'polypeptide(L)'
;MKKLYGLLVLLILIAGGVLGFNYIYKVSPREFISEDSIAIYALQKKISPEKYAEQAEIAKDLGYKFDAKKAEEINRYISQLYVLVDGTLLMGEVNTAAVVDTGLWYPFAIKESTKYFDKDGEFYKLKPEYKQKLEDTEIFKKDLKDIYAIFHRGQIILSENKIFLKKFIEKKSLYNAKIEEILDENKNRDFGVLVYNNSKYPATGIEAASATWDLNKTEGKVDVKIYGIPEVFAGFDVQPKERKILKYADKNKLYISMENFENLEKLIFNKYIFGNKEAITMMWQGMFGITPQEILQEIDGEIILDLEKESAMIPFKTDKNLSKLQDLLKIFNENVTLKGNVLIYGYDIFKENSFPYVVEDKQFINGEFDLSVISKAKDLAGVDLKVKGIGNEIDIEVTIPYEKLKNEINIIK
;
A
#
# COMPACT_ATOMS: atom_id res chain seq x y z
N MET A 1 -11.92 19.88 -55.99
CA MET A 1 -10.65 19.11 -55.89
C MET A 1 -9.54 19.84 -55.14
N LYS A 2 -9.06 21.03 -55.55
CA LYS A 2 -7.97 21.75 -54.83
C LYS A 2 -8.23 22.05 -53.34
N LYS A 3 -9.47 22.44 -52.98
CA LYS A 3 -9.88 22.67 -51.57
C LYS A 3 -9.93 21.37 -50.75
N LEU A 4 -10.35 20.27 -51.38
CA LEU A 4 -10.40 18.94 -50.75
C LEU A 4 -8.99 18.39 -50.51
N TYR A 5 -8.09 18.59 -51.48
CA TYR A 5 -6.66 18.24 -51.37
C TYR A 5 -5.97 19.08 -50.29
N GLY A 6 -6.22 20.39 -50.22
CA GLY A 6 -5.70 21.25 -49.16
C GLY A 6 -6.18 20.84 -47.76
N LEU A 7 -7.45 20.45 -47.63
CA LEU A 7 -7.99 19.91 -46.38
C LEU A 7 -7.33 18.57 -46.00
N LEU A 8 -7.13 17.67 -46.97
CA LEU A 8 -6.47 16.39 -46.75
C LEU A 8 -5.02 16.57 -46.30
N VAL A 9 -4.27 17.46 -46.95
CA VAL A 9 -2.88 17.81 -46.55
C VAL A 9 -2.85 18.40 -45.14
N LEU A 10 -3.79 19.30 -44.80
CA LEU A 10 -3.89 19.86 -43.45
C LEU A 10 -4.18 18.77 -42.40
N LEU A 11 -5.11 17.84 -42.69
CA LEU A 11 -5.42 16.72 -41.80
C LEU A 11 -4.21 15.79 -41.60
N ILE A 12 -3.45 15.52 -42.66
CA ILE A 12 -2.21 14.72 -42.58
C ILE A 12 -1.16 15.44 -41.73
N LEU A 13 -1.00 16.76 -41.87
CA LEU A 13 -0.06 17.53 -41.05
C LEU A 13 -0.48 17.57 -39.58
N ILE A 14 -1.78 17.73 -39.30
CA ILE A 14 -2.32 17.68 -37.93
C ILE A 14 -2.11 16.28 -37.34
N ALA A 15 -2.47 15.22 -38.08
CA ALA A 15 -2.26 13.84 -37.64
C ALA A 15 -0.79 13.55 -37.40
N GLY A 16 0.10 13.94 -38.32
CA GLY A 16 1.55 13.80 -38.17
C GLY A 16 2.10 14.56 -36.96
N GLY A 17 1.59 15.77 -36.70
CA GLY A 17 1.95 16.55 -35.51
C GLY A 17 1.47 15.90 -34.20
N VAL A 18 0.23 15.38 -34.18
CA VAL A 18 -0.32 14.65 -33.03
C VAL A 18 0.44 13.35 -32.78
N LEU A 19 0.76 12.59 -33.82
CA LEU A 19 1.56 11.36 -33.73
C LEU A 19 2.99 11.67 -33.27
N GLY A 20 3.64 12.68 -33.86
CA GLY A 20 4.98 13.11 -33.45
C GLY A 20 5.01 13.57 -31.99
N PHE A 21 3.99 14.30 -31.54
CA PHE A 21 3.88 14.68 -30.14
C PHE A 21 3.72 13.45 -29.23
N ASN A 22 2.77 12.56 -29.53
CA ASN A 22 2.45 11.42 -28.67
C ASN A 22 3.52 10.32 -28.64
N TYR A 23 4.20 10.06 -29.76
CA TYR A 23 5.11 8.90 -29.89
C TYR A 23 6.60 9.26 -29.89
N ILE A 24 6.96 10.52 -30.14
CA ILE A 24 8.38 10.94 -30.23
C ILE A 24 8.73 11.89 -29.09
N TYR A 25 7.92 12.94 -28.90
CA TYR A 25 8.23 13.99 -27.93
C TYR A 25 7.85 13.60 -26.50
N LYS A 26 6.59 13.20 -26.32
CA LYS A 26 5.98 12.94 -25.02
C LYS A 26 6.53 11.66 -24.38
N VAL A 27 6.78 11.73 -23.08
CA VAL A 27 7.15 10.57 -22.24
C VAL A 27 6.00 10.14 -21.35
N SER A 28 5.99 8.87 -20.95
CA SER A 28 5.04 8.38 -19.94
C SER A 28 5.38 8.94 -18.56
N PRO A 29 4.39 9.27 -17.69
CA PRO A 29 4.66 9.55 -16.28
C PRO A 29 5.42 8.43 -15.56
N ARG A 30 5.31 7.19 -16.04
CA ARG A 30 6.06 6.05 -15.49
C ARG A 30 7.58 6.18 -15.66
N GLU A 31 8.06 6.96 -16.65
CA GLU A 31 9.51 7.19 -16.84
C GLU A 31 10.16 7.95 -15.68
N PHE A 32 9.38 8.57 -14.79
CA PHE A 32 9.91 9.24 -13.59
C PHE A 32 9.97 8.31 -12.38
N ILE A 33 9.41 7.10 -12.47
CA ILE A 33 9.50 6.08 -11.43
C ILE A 33 10.89 5.46 -11.47
N SER A 34 11.44 5.23 -10.28
CA SER A 34 12.80 4.75 -10.09
C SER A 34 12.94 3.99 -8.76
N GLU A 35 14.13 3.45 -8.52
CA GLU A 35 14.44 2.79 -7.24
C GLU A 35 14.35 3.71 -6.01
N ASP A 36 14.50 5.04 -6.16
CA ASP A 36 14.32 5.95 -5.02
C ASP A 36 12.87 6.29 -4.73
N SER A 37 11.95 5.99 -5.66
CA SER A 37 10.53 6.29 -5.53
C SER A 37 9.88 5.29 -4.59
N ILE A 38 9.97 5.55 -3.29
CA ILE A 38 9.52 4.66 -2.20
C ILE A 38 7.99 4.60 -2.07
N ALA A 39 7.28 5.65 -2.48
CA ALA A 39 5.83 5.65 -2.56
C ALA A 39 5.36 6.32 -3.86
N ILE A 40 4.38 5.71 -4.51
CA ILE A 40 3.88 6.08 -5.82
C ILE A 40 2.36 6.06 -5.75
N TYR A 41 1.72 7.22 -5.81
CA TYR A 41 0.29 7.27 -6.13
C TYR A 41 0.14 7.41 -7.64
N ALA A 42 -0.69 6.59 -8.26
CA ALA A 42 -0.91 6.57 -9.70
C ALA A 42 -2.41 6.56 -10.04
N LEU A 43 -2.89 7.68 -10.57
CA LEU A 43 -4.19 7.79 -11.24
C LEU A 43 -3.96 7.73 -12.75
N GLN A 44 -4.27 6.58 -13.34
CA GLN A 44 -3.85 6.25 -14.71
C GLN A 44 -4.93 6.45 -15.77
N LYS A 45 -6.16 6.71 -15.32
CA LYS A 45 -7.30 7.02 -16.18
C LYS A 45 -8.10 8.17 -15.60
N LYS A 46 -8.95 8.73 -16.45
CA LYS A 46 -9.98 9.69 -16.04
C LYS A 46 -11.06 8.99 -15.22
N ILE A 47 -11.47 9.64 -14.14
CA ILE A 47 -12.64 9.23 -13.35
C ILE A 47 -13.90 9.47 -14.18
N SER A 48 -14.86 8.54 -14.15
CA SER A 48 -16.09 8.72 -14.91
C SER A 48 -17.00 9.79 -14.28
N PRO A 49 -17.81 10.52 -15.08
CA PRO A 49 -18.80 11.46 -14.54
C PRO A 49 -19.75 10.84 -13.52
N GLU A 50 -20.16 9.58 -13.74
CA GLU A 50 -21.04 8.84 -12.83
C GLU A 50 -20.37 8.65 -11.46
N LYS A 51 -19.08 8.32 -11.45
CA LYS A 51 -18.33 8.15 -10.20
C LYS A 51 -18.18 9.48 -9.46
N TYR A 52 -17.96 10.60 -10.16
CA TYR A 52 -17.98 11.91 -9.51
C TYR A 52 -19.32 12.27 -8.90
N ALA A 53 -20.43 11.94 -9.57
CA ALA A 53 -21.77 12.17 -9.03
C ALA A 53 -21.98 11.35 -7.75
N GLU A 54 -21.61 10.07 -7.76
CA GLU A 54 -21.65 9.20 -6.59
C GLU A 54 -20.83 9.78 -5.42
N GLN A 55 -19.58 10.19 -5.69
CA GLN A 55 -18.72 10.79 -4.66
C GLN A 55 -19.23 12.14 -4.16
N ALA A 56 -19.92 12.92 -5.00
CA ALA A 56 -20.53 14.16 -4.56
C ALA A 56 -21.70 13.93 -3.60
N GLU A 57 -22.51 12.92 -3.85
CA GLU A 57 -23.58 12.51 -2.94
C GLU A 57 -22.99 12.02 -1.61
N ILE A 58 -21.98 11.17 -1.68
CA ILE A 58 -21.27 10.68 -0.49
C ILE A 58 -20.64 11.84 0.29
N ALA A 59 -19.91 12.73 -0.37
CA ALA A 59 -19.29 13.88 0.27
C ALA A 59 -20.34 14.78 0.93
N LYS A 60 -21.48 15.03 0.27
CA LYS A 60 -22.60 15.80 0.81
C LYS A 60 -23.16 15.13 2.07
N ASP A 61 -23.38 13.82 2.03
CA ASP A 61 -23.89 13.05 3.16
C ASP A 61 -22.90 13.02 4.35
N LEU A 62 -21.60 13.10 4.06
CA LEU A 62 -20.49 13.27 5.01
C LEU A 62 -20.26 14.75 5.42
N GLY A 63 -21.10 15.67 4.93
CA GLY A 63 -21.03 17.10 5.25
C GLY A 63 -19.80 17.83 4.70
N TYR A 64 -19.18 17.31 3.64
CA TYR A 64 -18.12 17.97 2.87
C TYR A 64 -18.69 18.66 1.64
N LYS A 65 -18.08 19.79 1.27
CA LYS A 65 -18.39 20.46 0.00
C LYS A 65 -17.53 19.86 -1.10
N PHE A 66 -18.12 18.97 -1.91
CA PHE A 66 -17.49 18.48 -3.12
C PHE A 66 -18.23 19.01 -4.35
N ASP A 67 -17.54 19.78 -5.18
CA ASP A 67 -18.07 20.29 -6.44
C ASP A 67 -17.75 19.29 -7.56
N ALA A 68 -18.66 18.35 -7.79
CA ALA A 68 -18.52 17.35 -8.86
C ALA A 68 -18.35 17.97 -10.25
N LYS A 69 -19.02 19.11 -10.54
CA LYS A 69 -18.92 19.74 -11.85
C LYS A 69 -17.52 20.29 -12.07
N LYS A 70 -16.96 20.98 -11.07
CA LYS A 70 -15.59 21.48 -11.12
C LYS A 70 -14.57 20.35 -11.19
N ALA A 71 -14.78 19.26 -10.45
CA ALA A 71 -13.91 18.08 -10.52
C ALA A 71 -13.94 17.42 -11.92
N GLU A 72 -15.13 17.26 -12.50
CA GLU A 72 -15.31 16.76 -13.87
C GLU A 72 -14.62 17.67 -14.89
N GLU A 73 -14.77 18.99 -14.77
CA GLU A 73 -14.10 19.97 -15.62
C GLU A 73 -12.58 19.83 -15.58
N ILE A 74 -12.00 19.69 -14.39
CA ILE A 74 -10.54 19.49 -14.21
C ILE A 74 -10.10 18.17 -14.86
N ASN A 75 -10.85 17.09 -14.62
CA ASN A 75 -10.56 15.75 -15.13
C ASN A 75 -10.63 15.65 -16.67
N ARG A 76 -11.31 16.58 -17.35
CA ARG A 76 -11.25 16.67 -18.82
C ARG A 76 -9.84 16.97 -19.33
N TYR A 77 -9.05 17.73 -18.56
CA TYR A 77 -7.73 18.20 -18.97
C TYR A 77 -6.59 17.36 -18.41
N ILE A 78 -6.81 16.63 -17.31
CA ILE A 78 -5.81 15.72 -16.73
C ILE A 78 -6.08 14.30 -17.25
N SER A 79 -5.11 13.72 -17.93
CA SER A 79 -5.17 12.34 -18.43
C SER A 79 -4.65 11.36 -17.40
N GLN A 80 -3.54 11.71 -16.73
CA GLN A 80 -2.92 10.92 -15.67
C GLN A 80 -2.31 11.83 -14.61
N LEU A 81 -2.27 11.35 -13.38
CA LEU A 81 -1.62 12.02 -12.26
C LEU A 81 -0.80 11.00 -11.49
N TYR A 82 0.49 11.28 -11.33
CA TYR A 82 1.37 10.50 -10.48
C TYR A 82 1.91 11.40 -9.37
N VAL A 83 1.94 10.90 -8.13
CA VAL A 83 2.65 11.55 -7.02
C VAL A 83 3.72 10.59 -6.55
N LEU A 84 4.98 11.01 -6.70
CA LEU A 84 6.16 10.23 -6.39
C LEU A 84 6.81 10.82 -5.15
N VAL A 85 7.04 9.97 -4.15
CA VAL A 85 7.83 10.29 -2.97
C VAL A 85 9.17 9.59 -3.14
N ASP A 86 10.22 10.38 -3.34
CA ASP A 86 11.59 9.89 -3.44
C ASP A 86 12.30 10.07 -2.08
N GLY A 87 13.02 9.05 -1.63
CA GLY A 87 13.85 9.18 -0.44
C GLY A 87 14.11 7.88 0.30
N THR A 88 14.27 8.01 1.62
CA THR A 88 14.49 6.90 2.55
C THR A 88 13.61 7.12 3.78
N LEU A 89 12.51 6.35 3.90
CA LEU A 89 11.59 6.43 5.05
C LEU A 89 12.33 6.32 6.40
N LEU A 90 13.37 5.47 6.47
CA LEU A 90 14.16 5.24 7.68
C LEU A 90 14.99 6.45 8.13
N MET A 91 15.29 7.39 7.22
CA MET A 91 16.12 8.58 7.50
C MET A 91 15.29 9.87 7.60
N GLY A 92 13.97 9.81 7.36
CA GLY A 92 13.07 10.96 7.44
C GLY A 92 13.26 12.01 6.33
N GLU A 93 14.21 11.81 5.42
CA GLU A 93 14.44 12.67 4.27
C GLU A 93 13.62 12.17 3.07
N VAL A 94 12.53 12.87 2.76
CA VAL A 94 11.67 12.60 1.61
C VAL A 94 11.44 13.85 0.80
N ASN A 95 11.41 13.71 -0.51
CA ASN A 95 11.01 14.75 -1.44
C ASN A 95 9.84 14.24 -2.28
N THR A 96 8.92 15.14 -2.60
CA THR A 96 7.71 14.78 -3.36
C THR A 96 7.70 15.51 -4.70
N ALA A 97 7.34 14.79 -5.77
CA ALA A 97 7.02 15.35 -7.06
C ALA A 97 5.63 14.88 -7.51
N ALA A 98 4.83 15.81 -8.01
CA ALA A 98 3.59 15.47 -8.73
C ALA A 98 3.83 15.61 -10.23
N VAL A 99 3.62 14.54 -10.99
CA VAL A 99 3.71 14.48 -12.45
C VAL A 99 2.30 14.49 -13.01
N VAL A 100 1.95 15.57 -13.70
CA VAL A 100 0.61 15.77 -14.28
C VAL A 100 0.69 15.64 -15.80
N ASP A 101 0.01 14.63 -16.32
CA ASP A 101 -0.13 14.41 -17.75
C ASP A 101 -1.43 15.05 -18.23
N THR A 102 -1.32 16.06 -19.10
CA THR A 102 -2.48 16.74 -19.68
C THR A 102 -2.85 16.22 -21.07
N GLY A 103 -2.14 15.21 -21.56
CA GLY A 103 -2.33 14.63 -22.89
C GLY A 103 -2.13 15.68 -23.99
N LEU A 104 -3.07 15.74 -24.92
CA LEU A 104 -3.05 16.70 -26.03
C LEU A 104 -3.23 18.16 -25.57
N TRP A 105 -3.62 18.41 -24.32
CA TRP A 105 -3.76 19.75 -23.77
C TRP A 105 -2.45 20.39 -23.32
N TYR A 106 -1.34 19.64 -23.32
CA TYR A 106 -0.05 20.12 -22.84
C TYR A 106 0.42 21.45 -23.46
N PRO A 107 0.34 21.70 -24.79
CA PRO A 107 0.74 22.98 -25.35
C PRO A 107 -0.10 24.16 -24.82
N PHE A 108 -1.39 23.94 -24.58
CA PHE A 108 -2.28 24.95 -24.00
C PHE A 108 -1.95 25.18 -22.52
N ALA A 109 -1.67 24.12 -21.77
CA ALA A 109 -1.25 24.23 -20.38
C ALA A 109 0.05 25.03 -20.23
N ILE A 110 1.04 24.83 -21.12
CA ILE A 110 2.27 25.65 -21.13
C ILE A 110 1.93 27.12 -21.38
N LYS A 111 1.12 27.41 -22.40
CA LYS A 111 0.75 28.78 -22.76
C LYS A 111 0.09 29.52 -21.59
N GLU A 112 -0.84 28.84 -20.93
CA GLU A 112 -1.62 29.40 -19.82
C GLU A 112 -0.83 29.43 -18.50
N SER A 113 0.26 28.66 -18.36
CA SER A 113 1.02 28.55 -17.12
C SER A 113 1.56 29.88 -16.59
N THR A 114 1.92 30.81 -17.47
CA THR A 114 2.42 32.16 -17.13
C THR A 114 1.39 33.02 -16.38
N LYS A 115 0.10 32.66 -16.44
CA LYS A 115 -0.94 33.28 -15.62
C LYS A 115 -0.77 32.90 -14.14
N TYR A 116 -0.34 31.67 -13.87
CA TYR A 116 -0.28 31.07 -12.54
C TYR A 116 1.13 31.06 -11.94
N PHE A 117 2.17 31.04 -12.77
CA PHE A 117 3.56 30.93 -12.35
C PHE A 117 4.42 32.07 -12.90
N ASP A 118 5.38 32.51 -12.10
CA ASP A 118 6.47 33.39 -12.51
C ASP A 118 7.67 32.56 -12.95
N LYS A 119 8.30 32.96 -14.07
CA LYS A 119 9.50 32.27 -14.56
C LYS A 119 10.69 32.53 -13.63
N ASP A 120 11.34 31.45 -13.19
CA ASP A 120 12.52 31.46 -12.31
C ASP A 120 13.63 30.56 -12.90
N GLY A 121 14.35 31.11 -13.87
CA GLY A 121 15.36 30.38 -14.64
C GLY A 121 14.73 29.33 -15.57
N GLU A 122 15.10 28.07 -15.38
CA GLU A 122 14.51 26.91 -16.05
C GLU A 122 13.21 26.41 -15.39
N PHE A 123 12.86 26.96 -14.22
CA PHE A 123 11.68 26.61 -13.44
C PHE A 123 10.62 27.69 -13.49
N TYR A 124 9.46 27.37 -12.92
CA TYR A 124 8.31 28.25 -12.79
C TYR A 124 7.85 28.23 -11.33
N LYS A 125 7.87 29.37 -10.63
CA LYS A 125 7.46 29.47 -9.23
C LYS A 125 5.99 29.90 -9.16
N LEU A 126 5.19 29.21 -8.35
CA LEU A 126 3.77 29.54 -8.17
C LEU A 126 3.63 30.96 -7.62
N LYS A 127 2.77 31.78 -8.25
CA LYS A 127 2.56 33.15 -7.78
C LYS A 127 1.91 33.15 -6.39
N PRO A 128 2.25 34.12 -5.52
CA PRO A 128 1.72 34.20 -4.15
C PRO A 128 0.19 34.18 -4.08
N GLU A 129 -0.51 34.83 -5.02
CA GLU A 129 -1.97 34.88 -5.06
C GLU A 129 -2.65 33.51 -5.26
N TYR A 130 -2.01 32.58 -5.98
CA TYR A 130 -2.53 31.22 -6.15
C TYR A 130 -2.07 30.31 -5.03
N LYS A 131 -0.89 30.56 -4.45
CA LYS A 131 -0.44 29.87 -3.23
C LYS A 131 -1.40 30.15 -2.07
N GLN A 132 -1.77 31.41 -1.84
CA GLN A 132 -2.74 31.79 -0.81
C GLN A 132 -4.09 31.09 -1.04
N LYS A 133 -4.59 31.05 -2.28
CA LYS A 133 -5.82 30.32 -2.61
C LYS A 133 -5.76 28.83 -2.25
N LEU A 134 -4.58 28.20 -2.31
CA LEU A 134 -4.42 26.80 -1.90
C LEU A 134 -4.45 26.67 -0.37
N GLU A 135 -3.78 27.56 0.36
CA GLU A 135 -3.81 27.60 1.83
C GLU A 135 -5.21 27.87 2.38
N ASP A 136 -6.00 28.68 1.68
CA ASP A 136 -7.40 28.99 2.02
C ASP A 136 -8.35 27.80 1.82
N THR A 137 -7.92 26.72 1.15
CA THR A 137 -8.76 25.52 0.97
C THR A 137 -8.85 24.62 2.20
N GLU A 138 -8.12 24.93 3.28
CA GLU A 138 -8.00 24.13 4.51
C GLU A 138 -7.43 22.69 4.32
N ILE A 139 -7.24 22.25 3.07
CA ILE A 139 -6.61 20.98 2.70
C ILE A 139 -5.09 21.05 2.87
N PHE A 140 -4.51 22.21 2.59
CA PHE A 140 -3.07 22.44 2.69
C PHE A 140 -2.73 23.15 4.01
N LYS A 141 -1.56 22.83 4.58
CA LYS A 141 -1.08 23.47 5.81
C LYS A 141 -0.99 24.98 5.61
N LYS A 142 -1.39 25.74 6.64
CA LYS A 142 -0.90 27.12 6.82
C LYS A 142 0.63 27.02 6.86
N ASP A 143 1.33 27.74 6.00
CA ASP A 143 2.77 27.62 5.71
C ASP A 143 3.14 26.61 4.61
N LEU A 144 2.39 26.62 3.50
CA LEU A 144 2.78 25.87 2.31
C LEU A 144 4.15 26.38 1.84
N LYS A 145 5.07 25.49 1.46
CA LYS A 145 6.35 25.93 0.89
C LYS A 145 6.13 26.50 -0.51
N ASP A 146 7.16 27.13 -1.06
CA ASP A 146 7.11 27.55 -2.46
C ASP A 146 6.96 26.33 -3.38
N ILE A 147 6.00 26.39 -4.29
CA ILE A 147 5.77 25.34 -5.29
C ILE A 147 6.45 25.76 -6.59
N TYR A 148 7.29 24.87 -7.11
CA TYR A 148 7.98 25.02 -8.38
C TYR A 148 7.42 24.03 -9.40
N ALA A 149 7.38 24.45 -10.65
CA ALA A 149 6.97 23.66 -11.79
C ALA A 149 8.10 23.59 -12.84
N ILE A 150 8.19 22.46 -13.52
CA ILE A 150 8.97 22.29 -14.75
C ILE A 150 8.10 21.61 -15.81
N PHE A 151 8.16 22.12 -17.04
CA PHE A 151 7.44 21.56 -18.18
C PHE A 151 8.41 20.69 -18.97
N HIS A 152 8.27 19.37 -18.83
CA HIS A 152 9.24 18.42 -19.37
C HIS A 152 8.54 17.35 -20.21
N ARG A 153 8.88 17.30 -21.51
CA ARG A 153 8.46 16.25 -22.45
C ARG A 153 6.99 15.82 -22.34
N GLY A 154 6.07 16.79 -22.34
CA GLY A 154 4.63 16.54 -22.30
C GLY A 154 4.03 16.45 -20.90
N GLN A 155 4.84 16.62 -19.85
CA GLN A 155 4.46 16.51 -18.46
C GLN A 155 4.64 17.85 -17.72
N ILE A 156 3.73 18.14 -16.79
CA ILE A 156 3.87 19.24 -15.83
C ILE A 156 4.30 18.62 -14.51
N ILE A 157 5.51 18.94 -14.06
CA ILE A 157 6.07 18.32 -12.86
C ILE A 157 6.19 19.38 -11.78
N LEU A 158 5.57 19.14 -10.63
CA LEU A 158 5.46 20.07 -9.51
C LEU A 158 6.23 19.54 -8.29
N SER A 159 6.97 20.40 -7.58
CA SER A 159 7.60 20.05 -6.31
C SER A 159 7.84 21.29 -5.44
N GLU A 160 7.92 21.10 -4.12
CA GLU A 160 8.33 22.14 -3.18
C GLU A 160 9.85 22.39 -3.17
N ASN A 161 10.63 21.51 -3.82
CA ASN A 161 12.08 21.56 -3.81
C ASN A 161 12.65 21.70 -5.23
N LYS A 162 13.12 22.90 -5.55
CA LYS A 162 13.73 23.26 -6.85
C LYS A 162 14.94 22.39 -7.21
N ILE A 163 15.81 22.09 -6.24
CA ILE A 163 17.03 21.29 -6.47
C ILE A 163 16.65 19.83 -6.76
N PHE A 164 15.70 19.30 -6.01
CA PHE A 164 15.17 17.95 -6.23
C PHE A 164 14.49 17.85 -7.60
N LEU A 165 13.66 18.82 -7.97
CA LEU A 165 12.93 18.82 -9.25
C LEU A 165 13.85 18.72 -10.46
N LYS A 166 15.02 19.36 -10.40
CA LYS A 166 16.07 19.22 -11.44
C LYS A 166 16.58 17.78 -11.55
N LYS A 167 17.02 17.23 -10.41
CA LYS A 167 17.55 15.87 -10.34
C LYS A 167 16.51 14.83 -10.75
N PHE A 168 15.26 15.08 -10.42
CA PHE A 168 14.13 14.23 -10.72
C PHE A 168 13.91 14.04 -12.23
N ILE A 169 14.01 15.12 -13.03
CA ILE A 169 13.87 15.02 -14.50
C ILE A 169 15.12 14.50 -15.21
N GLU A 170 16.29 14.62 -14.58
CA GLU A 170 17.57 14.10 -15.10
C GLU A 170 17.77 12.62 -14.75
N LYS A 171 16.95 12.10 -13.83
CA LYS A 171 17.02 10.73 -13.36
C LYS A 171 16.70 9.76 -14.48
N LYS A 172 17.52 8.72 -14.61
CA LYS A 172 17.18 7.59 -15.47
C LYS A 172 16.22 6.68 -14.73
N SER A 173 15.07 6.38 -15.33
CA SER A 173 14.20 5.31 -14.86
C SER A 173 15.01 4.01 -14.80
N LEU A 174 15.00 3.37 -13.65
CA LEU A 174 15.39 1.98 -13.53
C LEU A 174 14.10 1.17 -13.57
N TYR A 175 14.03 0.26 -14.53
CA TYR A 175 12.87 -0.60 -14.73
C TYR A 175 12.68 -1.50 -13.50
N ASN A 176 11.51 -1.40 -12.87
CA ASN A 176 11.07 -2.31 -11.83
C ASN A 176 9.84 -3.08 -12.36
N ALA A 177 10.06 -4.33 -12.73
CA ALA A 177 9.03 -5.18 -13.33
C ALA A 177 7.79 -5.33 -12.43
N LYS A 178 8.00 -5.47 -11.12
CA LYS A 178 6.91 -5.66 -10.16
C LYS A 178 6.05 -4.39 -10.03
N ILE A 179 6.68 -3.21 -10.02
CA ILE A 179 5.93 -1.94 -9.98
C ILE A 179 5.14 -1.75 -11.27
N GLU A 180 5.71 -2.06 -12.43
CA GLU A 180 5.00 -2.00 -13.71
C GLU A 180 3.80 -2.97 -13.75
N GLU A 181 3.98 -4.20 -13.27
CA GLU A 181 2.89 -5.19 -13.13
C GLU A 181 1.76 -4.66 -12.24
N ILE A 182 2.08 -4.13 -11.06
CA ILE A 182 1.10 -3.53 -10.14
C ILE A 182 0.33 -2.40 -10.81
N LEU A 183 1.04 -1.52 -11.53
CA LEU A 183 0.42 -0.41 -12.25
C LEU A 183 -0.49 -0.91 -13.38
N ASP A 184 -0.09 -1.96 -14.10
CA ASP A 184 -0.89 -2.52 -15.19
C ASP A 184 -2.16 -3.23 -14.71
N GLU A 185 -2.07 -3.99 -13.62
CA GLU A 185 -3.23 -4.61 -12.96
C GLU A 185 -4.25 -3.56 -12.50
N ASN A 186 -3.76 -2.41 -12.02
CA ASN A 186 -4.60 -1.36 -11.44
C ASN A 186 -4.90 -0.19 -12.38
N LYS A 187 -4.54 -0.29 -13.67
CA LYS A 187 -4.73 0.79 -14.67
C LYS A 187 -6.17 1.28 -14.81
N ASN A 188 -7.13 0.39 -14.50
CA ASN A 188 -8.55 0.64 -14.66
C ASN A 188 -9.26 1.06 -13.36
N ARG A 189 -8.54 1.27 -12.25
CA ARG A 189 -9.12 1.72 -10.98
C ARG A 189 -9.53 3.19 -11.06
N ASP A 190 -10.72 3.52 -10.53
CA ASP A 190 -11.25 4.89 -10.59
C ASP A 190 -10.47 5.86 -9.70
N PHE A 191 -10.06 5.42 -8.50
CA PHE A 191 -9.28 6.25 -7.58
C PHE A 191 -7.78 5.96 -7.62
N GLY A 192 -7.31 5.32 -8.69
CA GLY A 192 -5.91 4.96 -8.84
C GLY A 192 -5.44 3.89 -7.87
N VAL A 193 -4.13 3.87 -7.65
CA VAL A 193 -3.44 2.92 -6.75
C VAL A 193 -2.33 3.64 -6.01
N LEU A 194 -2.16 3.33 -4.73
CA LEU A 194 -0.97 3.67 -3.96
C LEU A 194 -0.04 2.46 -3.96
N VAL A 195 1.21 2.65 -4.36
CA VAL A 195 2.23 1.60 -4.41
C VAL A 195 3.37 1.99 -3.48
N TYR A 196 3.73 1.07 -2.60
CA TYR A 196 4.95 1.10 -1.82
C TYR A 196 6.02 0.30 -2.55
N ASN A 197 7.13 0.94 -2.87
CA ASN A 197 8.27 0.32 -3.54
C ASN A 197 9.38 0.08 -2.52
N ASN A 198 9.75 -1.18 -2.35
CA ASN A 198 10.72 -1.58 -1.33
C ASN A 198 12.01 -2.14 -1.92
N SER A 199 12.29 -1.90 -3.21
CA SER A 199 13.48 -2.44 -3.89
C SER A 199 14.80 -2.08 -3.22
N LYS A 200 14.87 -0.98 -2.47
CA LYS A 200 16.06 -0.58 -1.70
C LYS A 200 16.31 -1.40 -0.44
N TYR A 201 15.30 -2.09 0.09
CA TYR A 201 15.38 -2.81 1.36
C TYR A 201 14.99 -4.28 1.21
N PRO A 202 15.68 -5.05 0.34
CA PRO A 202 15.34 -6.44 0.09
C PRO A 202 15.45 -7.32 1.34
N ALA A 203 16.25 -6.92 2.34
CA ALA A 203 16.38 -7.69 3.58
C ALA A 203 15.11 -7.71 4.45
N THR A 204 14.07 -6.93 4.09
CA THR A 204 12.76 -7.03 4.73
C THR A 204 11.92 -8.22 4.23
N GLY A 205 12.31 -8.84 3.11
CA GLY A 205 11.56 -9.92 2.46
C GLY A 205 10.35 -9.46 1.65
N ILE A 206 10.03 -8.16 1.66
CA ILE A 206 8.93 -7.56 0.89
C ILE A 206 9.52 -6.82 -0.31
N GLU A 207 9.01 -7.08 -1.51
CA GLU A 207 9.43 -6.41 -2.74
C GLU A 207 8.64 -5.11 -2.96
N ALA A 208 7.31 -5.18 -2.81
CA ALA A 208 6.40 -4.06 -2.98
C ALA A 208 5.10 -4.29 -2.21
N ALA A 209 4.28 -3.25 -2.08
CA ALA A 209 2.88 -3.40 -1.70
C ALA A 209 2.02 -2.42 -2.50
N SER A 210 0.74 -2.72 -2.67
CA SER A 210 -0.23 -1.84 -3.31
C SER A 210 -1.48 -1.72 -2.46
N ALA A 211 -2.07 -0.53 -2.41
CA ALA A 211 -3.36 -0.26 -1.81
C ALA A 211 -4.27 0.42 -2.82
N THR A 212 -5.49 -0.09 -2.94
CA THR A 212 -6.57 0.56 -3.69
C THR A 212 -7.75 0.80 -2.76
N TRP A 213 -8.56 1.78 -3.08
CA TRP A 213 -9.76 2.07 -2.33
C TRP A 213 -10.95 2.29 -3.25
N ASP A 214 -12.13 1.93 -2.76
CA ASP A 214 -13.41 2.28 -3.36
C ASP A 214 -14.38 2.68 -2.24
N LEU A 215 -15.31 3.56 -2.56
CA LEU A 215 -16.31 4.05 -1.63
C LEU A 215 -17.65 4.16 -2.35
N ASN A 216 -18.65 3.52 -1.78
CA ASN A 216 -20.04 3.60 -2.20
C ASN A 216 -20.95 3.89 -0.99
N LYS A 217 -22.27 3.99 -1.21
CA LYS A 217 -23.25 4.30 -0.15
C LYS A 217 -23.52 3.16 0.84
N THR A 218 -22.93 1.99 0.63
CA THR A 218 -23.07 0.83 1.51
C THR A 218 -21.82 0.61 2.36
N GLU A 219 -20.64 0.73 1.77
CA GLU A 219 -19.36 0.45 2.40
C GLU A 219 -18.21 1.17 1.69
N GLY A 220 -17.14 1.43 2.45
CA GLY A 220 -15.82 1.70 1.92
C GLY A 220 -14.99 0.42 1.91
N LYS A 221 -14.26 0.17 0.83
CA LYS A 221 -13.37 -0.97 0.67
C LYS A 221 -11.94 -0.50 0.46
N VAL A 222 -11.01 -1.11 1.18
CA VAL A 222 -9.57 -0.93 0.98
C VAL A 222 -8.96 -2.29 0.72
N ASP A 223 -8.44 -2.49 -0.48
CA ASP A 223 -7.74 -3.70 -0.87
C ASP A 223 -6.23 -3.42 -0.82
N VAL A 224 -5.51 -4.13 0.04
CA VAL A 224 -4.05 -4.08 0.15
C VAL A 224 -3.48 -5.42 -0.31
N LYS A 225 -2.48 -5.38 -1.19
CA LYS A 225 -1.71 -6.55 -1.60
C LYS A 225 -0.24 -6.34 -1.30
N ILE A 226 0.37 -7.28 -0.58
CA ILE A 226 1.81 -7.29 -0.27
C ILE A 226 2.46 -8.34 -1.15
N TYR A 227 3.52 -7.93 -1.86
CA TYR A 227 4.31 -8.79 -2.73
C TYR A 227 5.63 -9.12 -2.04
N GLY A 228 5.79 -10.40 -1.74
CA GLY A 228 6.98 -10.97 -1.16
C GLY A 228 8.07 -11.23 -2.19
N ILE A 229 9.32 -11.16 -1.74
CA ILE A 229 10.48 -11.59 -2.53
C ILE A 229 10.38 -13.11 -2.74
N PRO A 230 10.37 -13.62 -3.97
CA PRO A 230 10.14 -15.05 -4.25
C PRO A 230 11.05 -16.00 -3.47
N GLU A 231 12.32 -15.67 -3.29
CA GLU A 231 13.27 -16.52 -2.56
C GLU A 231 12.99 -16.58 -1.05
N VAL A 232 12.32 -15.57 -0.51
CA VAL A 232 11.91 -15.53 0.90
C VAL A 232 10.55 -16.22 1.06
N PHE A 233 9.60 -15.94 0.17
CA PHE A 233 8.23 -16.42 0.25
C PHE A 233 8.03 -17.85 -0.25
N ALA A 234 8.92 -18.39 -1.09
CA ALA A 234 8.90 -19.80 -1.47
C ALA A 234 8.94 -20.75 -0.26
N GLY A 235 9.49 -20.28 0.87
CA GLY A 235 9.47 -21.01 2.12
C GLY A 235 8.08 -21.17 2.77
N PHE A 236 7.11 -20.34 2.38
CA PHE A 236 5.73 -20.38 2.86
C PHE A 236 4.83 -21.26 1.99
N ASP A 237 5.24 -21.55 0.75
CA ASP A 237 4.46 -22.40 -0.18
C ASP A 237 4.40 -23.86 0.26
N VAL A 238 5.35 -24.30 1.09
CA VAL A 238 5.41 -25.68 1.54
C VAL A 238 4.53 -25.84 2.77
N GLN A 239 3.44 -26.58 2.61
CA GLN A 239 2.42 -26.76 3.63
C GLN A 239 2.58 -28.11 4.34
N PRO A 240 2.20 -28.23 5.62
CA PRO A 240 2.20 -29.51 6.30
C PRO A 240 1.26 -30.51 5.61
N LYS A 241 1.59 -31.80 5.68
CA LYS A 241 0.78 -32.87 5.06
C LYS A 241 -0.66 -32.91 5.58
N GLU A 242 -0.83 -32.59 6.85
CA GLU A 242 -2.13 -32.50 7.52
C GLU A 242 -2.20 -31.17 8.27
N ARG A 243 -3.32 -30.46 8.11
CA ARG A 243 -3.65 -29.24 8.84
C ARG A 243 -4.51 -29.59 10.06
N LYS A 244 -3.84 -30.00 11.14
CA LYS A 244 -4.44 -30.58 12.35
C LYS A 244 -5.24 -29.57 13.16
N ILE A 245 -4.78 -28.32 13.21
CA ILE A 245 -5.41 -27.27 14.03
C ILE A 245 -6.32 -26.34 13.24
N LEU A 246 -6.37 -26.42 11.90
CA LEU A 246 -7.30 -25.64 11.08
C LEU A 246 -8.76 -25.73 11.56
N LYS A 247 -9.14 -26.88 12.14
CA LYS A 247 -10.46 -27.07 12.76
C LYS A 247 -10.79 -26.15 13.93
N TYR A 248 -9.83 -25.42 14.49
CA TYR A 248 -10.03 -24.43 15.55
C TYR A 248 -10.08 -22.98 15.03
N ALA A 249 -9.87 -22.76 13.72
CA ALA A 249 -9.93 -21.46 13.08
C ALA A 249 -11.38 -21.02 12.82
N ASP A 250 -11.69 -19.78 13.16
CA ASP A 250 -12.99 -19.12 13.01
C ASP A 250 -12.79 -17.59 12.92
N LYS A 251 -13.88 -16.81 13.01
CA LYS A 251 -13.81 -15.35 13.02
C LYS A 251 -13.00 -14.87 14.24
N ASN A 252 -12.25 -13.79 14.07
CA ASN A 252 -11.31 -13.19 15.00
C ASN A 252 -10.01 -13.98 15.25
N LYS A 253 -9.78 -15.07 14.49
CA LYS A 253 -8.56 -15.87 14.58
C LYS A 253 -7.71 -15.80 13.32
N LEU A 254 -6.40 -15.61 13.51
CA LEU A 254 -5.39 -15.66 12.47
C LEU A 254 -4.80 -17.07 12.44
N TYR A 255 -5.00 -17.76 11.35
CA TYR A 255 -4.40 -19.06 11.07
C TYR A 255 -3.17 -18.89 10.18
N ILE A 256 -2.07 -19.50 10.59
CA ILE A 256 -0.79 -19.51 9.87
C ILE A 256 -0.36 -20.97 9.69
N SER A 257 0.08 -21.34 8.49
CA SER A 257 0.47 -22.70 8.16
C SER A 257 1.68 -22.73 7.24
N MET A 258 2.70 -23.48 7.62
CA MET A 258 3.91 -23.73 6.82
C MET A 258 4.68 -24.92 7.41
N GLU A 259 5.27 -25.77 6.56
CA GLU A 259 6.02 -26.95 7.01
C GLU A 259 7.27 -26.56 7.85
N ASN A 260 7.90 -25.44 7.52
CA ASN A 260 9.07 -24.94 8.23
C ASN A 260 8.98 -23.44 8.58
N PHE A 261 8.73 -23.16 9.87
CA PHE A 261 8.65 -21.80 10.42
C PHE A 261 9.99 -21.07 10.52
N GLU A 262 11.12 -21.75 10.32
CA GLU A 262 12.44 -21.11 10.27
C GLU A 262 12.50 -19.99 9.22
N ASN A 263 11.73 -20.11 8.13
CA ASN A 263 11.67 -19.07 7.09
C ASN A 263 11.11 -17.74 7.61
N LEU A 264 10.29 -17.74 8.67
CA LEU A 264 9.82 -16.52 9.31
C LEU A 264 10.95 -15.76 10.03
N GLU A 265 12.06 -16.42 10.37
CA GLU A 265 13.18 -15.76 11.02
C GLU A 265 13.71 -14.59 10.17
N LYS A 266 13.71 -14.74 8.84
CA LYS A 266 14.12 -13.68 7.90
C LYS A 266 13.19 -12.48 7.90
N LEU A 267 11.88 -12.70 8.15
CA LEU A 267 10.89 -11.63 8.23
C LEU A 267 10.88 -10.97 9.62
N ILE A 268 10.83 -11.78 10.68
CA ILE A 268 10.67 -11.35 12.06
C ILE A 268 11.99 -10.75 12.57
N PHE A 269 13.10 -11.48 12.45
CA PHE A 269 14.40 -11.08 13.00
C PHE A 269 15.30 -10.40 11.96
N ASN A 270 14.74 -9.49 11.17
CA ASN A 270 15.52 -8.75 10.19
C ASN A 270 16.29 -7.58 10.85
N LYS A 271 17.41 -7.19 10.22
CA LYS A 271 18.29 -6.12 10.73
C LYS A 271 17.62 -4.74 10.80
N TYR A 272 16.53 -4.52 10.08
CA TYR A 272 15.81 -3.24 10.07
C TYR A 272 14.81 -3.13 11.24
N ILE A 273 14.33 -4.25 11.78
CA ILE A 273 13.47 -4.31 12.96
C ILE A 273 14.32 -4.32 14.25
N PHE A 274 15.40 -5.09 14.26
CA PHE A 274 16.17 -5.37 15.48
C PHE A 274 17.58 -4.75 15.50
N GLY A 275 18.02 -4.09 14.42
CA GLY A 275 19.38 -3.54 14.33
C GLY A 275 20.42 -4.66 14.31
N ASN A 276 21.00 -4.97 15.47
CA ASN A 276 22.00 -6.04 15.64
C ASN A 276 21.34 -7.37 16.03
N LYS A 277 20.90 -8.12 15.01
CA LYS A 277 20.30 -9.46 15.16
C LYS A 277 21.16 -10.37 16.03
N GLU A 278 22.46 -10.45 15.77
CA GLU A 278 23.38 -11.35 16.47
C GLU A 278 23.44 -11.06 17.97
N ALA A 279 23.55 -9.78 18.36
CA ALA A 279 23.55 -9.39 19.76
C ALA A 279 22.25 -9.75 20.47
N ILE A 280 21.11 -9.55 19.81
CA ILE A 280 19.78 -9.87 20.38
C ILE A 280 19.58 -11.38 20.49
N THR A 281 19.97 -12.13 19.46
CA THR A 281 19.92 -13.59 19.48
C THR A 281 20.84 -14.17 20.56
N MET A 282 22.05 -13.63 20.72
CA MET A 282 22.98 -14.04 21.80
C MET A 282 22.43 -13.68 23.19
N MET A 283 21.85 -12.49 23.35
CA MET A 283 21.22 -12.09 24.60
C MET A 283 20.04 -13.00 24.93
N TRP A 284 19.17 -13.27 23.96
CA TRP A 284 18.05 -14.19 24.10
C TRP A 284 18.54 -15.60 24.48
N GLN A 285 19.51 -16.13 23.75
CA GLN A 285 20.09 -17.44 24.03
C GLN A 285 20.76 -17.49 25.40
N GLY A 286 21.45 -16.42 25.81
CA GLY A 286 22.07 -16.32 27.14
C GLY A 286 21.07 -16.26 28.28
N MET A 287 19.93 -15.59 28.08
CA MET A 287 18.85 -15.49 29.08
C MET A 287 18.01 -16.76 29.16
N PHE A 288 17.74 -17.41 28.04
CA PHE A 288 16.72 -18.44 27.93
C PHE A 288 17.25 -19.84 27.58
N GLY A 289 18.53 -19.95 27.20
CA GLY A 289 19.17 -21.22 26.86
C GLY A 289 18.61 -21.88 25.60
N ILE A 290 17.88 -21.13 24.77
CA ILE A 290 17.30 -21.54 23.49
C ILE A 290 17.28 -20.33 22.56
N THR A 291 17.55 -20.53 21.28
CA THR A 291 17.49 -19.47 20.25
C THR A 291 16.07 -19.33 19.68
N PRO A 292 15.68 -18.16 19.14
CA PRO A 292 14.41 -18.01 18.44
C PRO A 292 14.27 -18.96 17.25
N GLN A 293 15.36 -19.24 16.54
CA GLN A 293 15.40 -20.18 15.41
C GLN A 293 15.08 -21.61 15.85
N GLU A 294 15.65 -22.08 16.97
CA GLU A 294 15.32 -23.39 17.55
C GLU A 294 13.83 -23.48 17.94
N ILE A 295 13.23 -22.41 18.47
CA ILE A 295 11.78 -22.39 18.77
C ILE A 295 10.97 -22.52 17.48
N LEU A 296 11.30 -21.74 16.44
CA LEU A 296 10.59 -21.77 15.16
C LEU A 296 10.70 -23.14 14.48
N GLN A 297 11.87 -23.78 14.51
CA GLN A 297 12.09 -25.11 13.93
C GLN A 297 11.23 -26.21 14.57
N GLU A 298 10.94 -26.07 15.87
CA GLU A 298 10.15 -27.05 16.62
C GLU A 298 8.63 -26.88 16.43
N ILE A 299 8.14 -25.79 15.82
CA ILE A 299 6.71 -25.62 15.51
C ILE A 299 6.26 -26.70 14.51
N ASP A 300 5.18 -27.41 14.84
CA ASP A 300 4.59 -28.47 14.01
C ASP A 300 3.56 -27.90 13.03
N GLY A 301 4.06 -27.12 12.08
CA GLY A 301 3.33 -26.85 10.84
C GLY A 301 2.26 -25.76 10.88
N GLU A 302 1.76 -25.38 12.06
CA GLU A 302 0.60 -24.49 12.18
C GLU A 302 0.65 -23.59 13.43
N ILE A 303 0.03 -22.41 13.36
CA ILE A 303 -0.23 -21.51 14.49
C ILE A 303 -1.64 -20.95 14.35
N ILE A 304 -2.36 -20.83 15.47
CA ILE A 304 -3.58 -20.02 15.55
C ILE A 304 -3.39 -18.94 16.60
N LEU A 305 -3.70 -17.70 16.23
CA LEU A 305 -3.78 -16.56 17.14
C LEU A 305 -5.23 -16.12 17.26
N ASP A 306 -5.77 -16.09 18.47
CA ASP A 306 -7.05 -15.46 18.79
C ASP A 306 -6.78 -14.02 19.22
N LEU A 307 -7.14 -13.06 18.35
CA LEU A 307 -6.86 -11.66 18.57
C LEU A 307 -7.80 -11.04 19.62
N GLU A 308 -9.00 -11.59 19.78
CA GLU A 308 -9.99 -11.09 20.75
C GLU A 308 -9.61 -11.46 22.18
N LYS A 309 -9.10 -12.68 22.37
CA LYS A 309 -8.68 -13.19 23.68
C LYS A 309 -7.19 -13.04 23.93
N GLU A 310 -6.45 -12.40 23.01
CA GLU A 310 -5.00 -12.27 23.03
C GLU A 310 -4.30 -13.62 23.34
N SER A 311 -4.79 -14.68 22.69
CA SER A 311 -4.42 -16.07 22.96
C SER A 311 -3.79 -16.73 21.74
N ALA A 312 -3.00 -17.78 21.94
CA ALA A 312 -2.36 -18.52 20.85
C ALA A 312 -2.38 -20.04 21.09
N MET A 313 -2.53 -20.81 20.03
CA MET A 313 -2.34 -22.26 19.99
C MET A 313 -1.19 -22.59 19.05
N ILE A 314 -0.16 -23.24 19.59
CA ILE A 314 1.07 -23.57 18.87
C ILE A 314 1.42 -25.04 19.12
N PRO A 315 1.16 -25.95 18.17
CA PRO A 315 1.67 -27.31 18.17
C PRO A 315 3.19 -27.34 17.95
N PHE A 316 3.88 -28.23 18.64
CA PHE A 316 5.29 -28.50 18.48
C PHE A 316 5.55 -29.96 18.09
N LYS A 317 6.62 -30.18 17.33
CA LYS A 317 7.04 -31.50 16.83
C LYS A 317 7.43 -32.40 17.99
N THR A 318 8.12 -31.84 18.98
CA THR A 318 8.59 -32.55 20.18
C THR A 318 8.32 -31.74 21.44
N ASP A 319 8.34 -32.40 22.61
CA ASP A 319 8.28 -31.76 23.92
C ASP A 319 9.63 -31.16 24.36
N LYS A 320 10.66 -31.27 23.52
CA LYS A 320 12.00 -30.77 23.79
C LYS A 320 11.96 -29.25 23.90
N ASN A 321 12.41 -28.72 25.04
CA ASN A 321 12.39 -27.30 25.39
C ASN A 321 11.00 -26.65 25.59
N LEU A 322 9.89 -27.39 25.43
CA LEU A 322 8.54 -26.85 25.63
C LEU A 322 8.30 -26.40 27.08
N SER A 323 8.84 -27.14 28.05
CA SER A 323 8.76 -26.78 29.47
C SER A 323 9.49 -25.47 29.76
N LYS A 324 10.70 -25.29 29.22
CA LYS A 324 11.47 -24.04 29.33
C LYS A 324 10.76 -22.87 28.68
N LEU A 325 10.20 -23.08 27.48
CA LEU A 325 9.43 -22.07 26.78
C LEU A 325 8.15 -21.71 27.56
N GLN A 326 7.45 -22.69 28.13
CA GLN A 326 6.31 -22.46 29.00
C GLN A 326 6.71 -21.61 30.22
N ASP A 327 7.77 -21.99 30.93
CA ASP A 327 8.22 -21.28 32.13
C ASP A 327 8.61 -19.83 31.80
N LEU A 328 9.26 -19.62 30.65
CA LEU A 328 9.57 -18.30 30.12
C LEU A 328 8.31 -17.49 29.83
N LEU A 329 7.35 -18.07 29.10
CA LEU A 329 6.11 -17.36 28.75
C LEU A 329 5.25 -17.08 29.99
N LYS A 330 5.33 -17.93 31.02
CA LYS A 330 4.67 -17.71 32.32
C LYS A 330 5.15 -16.46 33.06
N ILE A 331 6.36 -15.97 32.78
CA ILE A 331 6.83 -14.68 33.31
C ILE A 331 5.96 -13.53 32.78
N PHE A 332 5.47 -13.65 31.55
CA PHE A 332 4.67 -12.63 30.88
C PHE A 332 3.16 -12.84 31.03
N ASN A 333 2.72 -14.10 31.13
CA ASN A 333 1.32 -14.45 31.30
C ASN A 333 1.20 -15.78 32.05
N GLU A 334 0.58 -15.78 33.22
CA GLU A 334 0.39 -16.99 34.03
C GLU A 334 -0.45 -18.08 33.33
N ASN A 335 -1.25 -17.71 32.33
CA ASN A 335 -2.14 -18.60 31.58
C ASN A 335 -1.43 -19.22 30.38
N VAL A 336 -0.34 -19.94 30.64
CA VAL A 336 0.35 -20.74 29.63
C VAL A 336 0.26 -22.20 30.02
N THR A 337 -0.41 -22.99 29.19
CA THR A 337 -0.65 -24.41 29.44
C THR A 337 -0.06 -25.27 28.32
N LEU A 338 0.38 -26.47 28.70
CA LEU A 338 0.82 -27.51 27.76
C LEU A 338 -0.21 -28.63 27.77
N LYS A 339 -0.70 -29.00 26.59
CA LYS A 339 -1.56 -30.18 26.37
C LYS A 339 -0.85 -31.11 25.40
N GLY A 340 -0.08 -32.07 25.92
CA GLY A 340 0.88 -32.82 25.11
C GLY A 340 1.94 -31.87 24.54
N ASN A 341 2.16 -31.92 23.23
CA ASN A 341 3.10 -31.01 22.53
C ASN A 341 2.43 -29.72 22.03
N VAL A 342 1.23 -29.38 22.51
CA VAL A 342 0.54 -28.15 22.12
C VAL A 342 0.66 -27.12 23.24
N LEU A 343 1.26 -25.97 22.93
CA LEU A 343 1.31 -24.82 23.80
C LEU A 343 0.09 -23.94 23.57
N ILE A 344 -0.64 -23.65 24.66
CA ILE A 344 -1.73 -22.69 24.68
C ILE A 344 -1.29 -21.51 25.53
N TYR A 345 -1.23 -20.33 24.93
CA TYR A 345 -0.99 -19.06 25.58
C TYR A 345 -2.32 -18.30 25.71
N GLY A 346 -2.60 -17.72 26.88
CA GLY A 346 -3.80 -16.92 27.13
C GLY A 346 -4.99 -17.73 27.65
N TYR A 347 -6.17 -17.13 27.57
CA TYR A 347 -7.39 -17.63 28.22
C TYR A 347 -8.31 -18.43 27.29
N ASP A 348 -8.01 -18.50 25.99
CA ASP A 348 -8.87 -19.24 25.07
C ASP A 348 -8.79 -20.76 25.28
N ILE A 349 -9.93 -21.41 25.11
CA ILE A 349 -10.07 -22.87 25.15
C ILE A 349 -10.06 -23.51 23.76
N PHE A 350 -10.03 -22.71 22.68
CA PHE A 350 -9.99 -23.12 21.27
C PHE A 350 -10.95 -24.28 20.98
N LYS A 351 -12.22 -23.95 20.74
CA LYS A 351 -13.25 -24.95 20.41
C LYS A 351 -13.17 -25.35 18.94
N GLU A 352 -13.40 -26.63 18.66
CA GLU A 352 -13.49 -27.11 17.28
C GLU A 352 -14.70 -26.47 16.59
N ASN A 353 -14.47 -25.93 15.40
CA ASN A 353 -15.46 -25.40 14.51
C ASN A 353 -16.07 -26.55 13.70
N SER A 354 -17.39 -26.67 13.74
CA SER A 354 -18.13 -27.70 12.99
C SER A 354 -18.07 -27.49 11.47
N PHE A 355 -17.74 -26.28 11.03
CA PHE A 355 -17.57 -25.88 9.63
C PHE A 355 -16.25 -25.13 9.46
N PRO A 356 -15.11 -25.85 9.52
CA PRO A 356 -13.81 -25.22 9.43
C PRO A 356 -13.61 -24.55 8.06
N TYR A 357 -12.78 -23.51 8.03
CA TYR A 357 -12.45 -22.82 6.79
C TYR A 357 -11.88 -23.79 5.75
N VAL A 358 -12.29 -23.60 4.51
CA VAL A 358 -11.65 -24.24 3.36
C VAL A 358 -10.50 -23.34 2.94
N VAL A 359 -9.29 -23.85 3.05
CA VAL A 359 -8.06 -23.17 2.63
C VAL A 359 -7.57 -23.75 1.31
N GLU A 360 -7.04 -22.89 0.46
CA GLU A 360 -6.51 -23.28 -0.84
C GLU A 360 -5.14 -23.98 -0.72
N ASP A 361 -4.75 -24.68 -1.78
CA ASP A 361 -3.40 -25.25 -1.86
C ASP A 361 -2.37 -24.12 -1.76
N LYS A 362 -1.27 -24.38 -1.03
CA LYS A 362 -0.22 -23.39 -0.69
C LYS A 362 -0.68 -22.16 0.12
N GLN A 363 -1.93 -22.10 0.59
CA GLN A 363 -2.36 -21.01 1.45
C GLN A 363 -1.72 -21.11 2.83
N PHE A 364 -0.89 -20.12 3.17
CA PHE A 364 -0.09 -20.09 4.38
C PHE A 364 -0.62 -19.13 5.45
N ILE A 365 -1.50 -18.19 5.07
CA ILE A 365 -2.19 -17.28 6.00
C ILE A 365 -3.69 -17.25 5.67
N ASN A 366 -4.52 -17.29 6.71
CA ASN A 366 -5.96 -17.10 6.63
C ASN A 366 -6.48 -16.38 7.88
N GLY A 367 -7.33 -15.38 7.72
CA GLY A 367 -8.01 -14.77 8.86
C GLY A 367 -9.15 -13.85 8.43
N GLU A 368 -10.15 -13.75 9.30
CA GLU A 368 -11.28 -12.83 9.17
C GLU A 368 -11.56 -12.26 10.56
N PHE A 369 -11.59 -10.94 10.71
CA PHE A 369 -11.64 -10.26 12.00
C PHE A 369 -12.56 -9.07 11.96
N ASP A 370 -13.27 -8.81 13.06
CA ASP A 370 -13.72 -7.46 13.36
C ASP A 370 -12.56 -6.68 13.97
N LEU A 371 -12.18 -5.52 13.42
CA LEU A 371 -11.02 -4.77 13.91
C LEU A 371 -11.12 -4.33 15.38
N SER A 372 -12.32 -4.25 15.97
CA SER A 372 -12.47 -3.95 17.40
C SER A 372 -11.85 -4.97 18.33
N VAL A 373 -11.60 -6.20 17.86
CA VAL A 373 -10.95 -7.22 18.68
C VAL A 373 -9.47 -6.94 18.89
N ILE A 374 -8.86 -6.11 18.03
CA ILE A 374 -7.50 -5.66 18.24
C ILE A 374 -7.53 -4.58 19.32
N SER A 375 -6.86 -4.81 20.45
CA SER A 375 -6.98 -3.99 21.67
C SER A 375 -6.74 -2.48 21.49
N LYS A 376 -5.99 -2.08 20.45
CA LYS A 376 -5.72 -0.68 20.08
C LYS A 376 -6.74 -0.06 19.11
N ALA A 377 -7.75 -0.80 18.67
CA ALA A 377 -8.68 -0.42 17.61
C ALA A 377 -10.15 -0.68 18.00
N LYS A 378 -10.50 -0.61 19.29
CA LYS A 378 -11.86 -0.86 19.79
C LYS A 378 -12.92 0.05 19.15
N ASP A 379 -12.52 1.26 18.81
CA ASP A 379 -13.28 2.25 18.04
C ASP A 379 -13.62 1.78 16.62
N LEU A 380 -12.91 0.77 16.08
CA LEU A 380 -13.14 0.17 14.77
C LEU A 380 -14.17 -0.99 14.77
N ALA A 381 -15.02 -1.13 15.79
CA ALA A 381 -16.15 -2.09 15.82
C ALA A 381 -17.05 -2.11 14.58
N GLY A 382 -17.23 -3.27 13.95
CA GLY A 382 -17.98 -3.42 12.70
C GLY A 382 -17.18 -3.11 11.45
N VAL A 383 -15.87 -2.84 11.55
CA VAL A 383 -14.95 -2.85 10.40
C VAL A 383 -14.40 -4.27 10.27
N ASP A 384 -14.71 -4.92 9.15
CA ASP A 384 -14.23 -6.27 8.88
C ASP A 384 -12.90 -6.22 8.13
N LEU A 385 -11.94 -7.05 8.55
CA LEU A 385 -10.67 -7.29 7.89
C LEU A 385 -10.57 -8.76 7.51
N LYS A 386 -10.25 -9.04 6.25
CA LYS A 386 -9.89 -10.38 5.78
C LYS A 386 -8.44 -10.39 5.33
N VAL A 387 -7.72 -11.45 5.65
CA VAL A 387 -6.34 -11.66 5.21
C VAL A 387 -6.16 -13.05 4.65
N LYS A 388 -5.48 -13.13 3.52
CA LYS A 388 -5.20 -14.36 2.80
C LYS A 388 -3.79 -14.31 2.23
N GLY A 389 -2.96 -15.29 2.54
CA GLY A 389 -1.60 -15.40 2.00
C GLY A 389 -1.45 -16.67 1.17
N ILE A 390 -1.08 -16.53 -0.11
CA ILE A 390 -0.82 -17.63 -1.05
C ILE A 390 0.38 -17.26 -1.92
N GLY A 391 1.30 -18.19 -2.13
CA GLY A 391 2.42 -17.93 -3.02
C GLY A 391 3.34 -16.86 -2.44
N ASN A 392 3.66 -15.89 -3.28
CA ASN A 392 4.44 -14.72 -2.90
C ASN A 392 3.56 -13.50 -2.56
N GLU A 393 2.28 -13.71 -2.28
CA GLU A 393 1.32 -12.61 -2.09
C GLU A 393 0.54 -12.74 -0.78
N ILE A 394 0.25 -11.60 -0.17
CA ILE A 394 -0.69 -11.48 0.94
C ILE A 394 -1.72 -10.43 0.56
N ASP A 395 -2.97 -10.86 0.43
CA ASP A 395 -4.13 -10.01 0.22
C ASP A 395 -4.77 -9.66 1.57
N ILE A 396 -5.08 -8.38 1.76
CA ILE A 396 -5.79 -7.84 2.91
C ILE A 396 -6.96 -7.01 2.38
N GLU A 397 -8.18 -7.41 2.69
CA GLU A 397 -9.41 -6.67 2.35
C GLU A 397 -9.96 -6.06 3.63
N VAL A 398 -10.15 -4.73 3.65
CA VAL A 398 -10.80 -4.01 4.75
C VAL A 398 -12.12 -3.45 4.25
N THR A 399 -13.21 -3.83 4.92
CA THR A 399 -14.57 -3.34 4.62
C THR A 399 -15.08 -2.52 5.79
N ILE A 400 -15.39 -1.25 5.51
CA ILE A 400 -15.88 -0.27 6.49
C ILE A 400 -17.34 0.08 6.15
N PRO A 401 -18.32 -0.19 7.03
CA PRO A 401 -19.70 0.19 6.78
C PRO A 401 -19.85 1.72 6.58
N TYR A 402 -20.69 2.12 5.63
CA TYR A 402 -20.86 3.54 5.28
C TYR A 402 -21.33 4.41 6.46
N GLU A 403 -22.29 3.92 7.24
CA GLU A 403 -22.78 4.63 8.44
C GLU A 403 -21.67 4.87 9.47
N LYS A 404 -20.69 3.98 9.52
CA LYS A 404 -19.55 4.14 10.40
C LYS A 404 -18.60 5.24 9.91
N LEU A 405 -18.27 5.25 8.61
CA LEU A 405 -17.48 6.34 8.00
C LEU A 405 -18.12 7.71 8.28
N LYS A 406 -19.45 7.78 8.20
CA LYS A 406 -20.22 8.99 8.50
C LYS A 406 -20.09 9.45 9.94
N ASN A 407 -20.14 8.52 10.91
CA ASN A 407 -20.01 8.86 12.32
C ASN A 407 -18.60 9.36 12.66
N GLU A 408 -17.55 8.69 12.18
CA GLU A 408 -16.15 9.10 12.42
C GLU A 408 -15.85 10.51 11.88
N ILE A 409 -16.32 10.80 10.67
CA ILE A 409 -16.12 12.12 10.04
C ILE A 409 -16.81 13.25 10.81
N ASN A 410 -17.95 12.98 11.45
CA ASN A 410 -18.68 13.97 12.24
C ASN A 410 -18.00 14.24 13.61
N ILE A 411 -17.13 13.36 14.09
CA ILE A 411 -16.36 13.53 15.34
C ILE A 411 -15.12 14.39 15.11
N ILE A 412 -14.55 14.37 13.90
CA ILE A 412 -13.34 15.14 13.52
C ILE A 412 -13.66 16.62 13.26
N LYS A 413 -14.92 16.97 13.00
CA LYS A 413 -15.39 18.36 12.86
C LYS A 413 -15.76 18.96 14.20
#